data_AF-A0A7Z2GQG9-F1
#
_entry.id   AF-A0A7Z2GQG9-F1
#
_cell.length_a   1.000
_cell.length_b   1.000
_cell.length_c   1.000
_cell.angle_alpha   90.00
_cell.angle_beta   90.00
_cell.angle_gamma   90.00
#
_symmetry.space_group_name_H-M   'P 1'
#
loop_
_entity.id
_entity.type
_entity.pdbx_description
1 polymer ?
#
loop_
_entity_poly.entity_id
_entity_poly.type
_entity_poly.pdbx_seq_one_letter_code
_entity_poly.pdbx_strand_id
1 'polypeptide(L)'
;MFGFDDAELNDILMQQAADPTITMMITLDRSQAGGVNEKKLLASDIAKNPVKFNTYFAIGESLTHQISHTKGFVADGKVGGEGSVNWSAAGEGTFVTPGVAGGPGYKAQNNTQTIFTDPDTINRFQTELIAEHMIAKGQAAPATGTAAAKAKAVKSSAKKTSSKAAR
;
A
#
# COMPACT_ATOMS: atom_id res chain seq x y z
N MET A 1 1.31 2.69 2.91
CA MET A 1 2.71 2.42 3.31
C MET A 1 3.51 2.08 2.07
N PHE A 2 4.63 2.77 1.85
CA PHE A 2 5.49 2.52 0.69
C PHE A 2 6.33 1.25 0.90
N GLY A 3 7.32 1.26 1.80
CA GLY A 3 8.13 0.08 2.14
C GLY A 3 7.61 -0.66 3.37
N PHE A 4 7.51 -1.99 3.27
CA PHE A 4 7.00 -2.88 4.33
C PHE A 4 7.70 -4.24 4.33
N ASP A 5 8.90 -4.34 4.92
CA ASP A 5 9.70 -5.59 4.95
C ASP A 5 10.17 -6.01 6.34
N ASP A 6 9.72 -5.31 7.39
CA ASP A 6 10.04 -5.66 8.77
C ASP A 6 9.14 -6.78 9.30
N ALA A 7 9.74 -7.93 9.59
CA ALA A 7 9.02 -9.11 10.05
C ALA A 7 8.50 -8.98 11.50
N GLU A 8 9.24 -8.28 12.37
CA GLU A 8 8.85 -8.07 13.76
C GLU A 8 7.63 -7.15 13.83
N LEU A 9 7.68 -6.03 13.10
CA LEU A 9 6.55 -5.13 13.00
C LEU A 9 5.34 -5.81 12.35
N ASN A 10 5.54 -6.61 11.31
CA ASN A 10 4.45 -7.40 10.72
C ASN A 10 3.82 -8.35 11.73
N ASP A 11 4.60 -9.06 12.54
CA ASP A 11 4.05 -9.97 13.54
C ASP A 11 3.26 -9.22 14.63
N ILE A 12 3.68 -8.02 15.04
CA ILE A 12 2.90 -7.14 15.93
C ILE A 12 1.57 -6.75 15.28
N LEU A 13 1.58 -6.31 14.03
CA LEU A 13 0.37 -5.94 13.29
C LEU A 13 -0.57 -7.14 13.12
N MET A 14 -0.02 -8.33 12.84
CA MET A 14 -0.81 -9.55 12.68
C MET A 14 -1.42 -10.05 13.99
N GLN A 15 -0.84 -9.74 15.16
CA GLN A 15 -1.50 -9.97 16.45
C GLN A 15 -2.75 -9.12 16.58
N GLN A 16 -2.69 -7.85 16.18
CA GLN A 16 -3.87 -6.96 16.17
C GLN A 16 -4.89 -7.41 15.13
N ALA A 17 -4.43 -7.83 13.94
CA ALA A 17 -5.30 -8.33 12.88
C ALA A 17 -6.05 -9.60 13.30
N ALA A 18 -5.50 -10.39 14.23
CA ALA A 18 -6.16 -11.59 14.76
C ALA A 18 -7.22 -11.30 15.85
N ASP A 19 -7.24 -10.09 16.42
CA ASP A 19 -8.22 -9.68 17.41
C ASP A 19 -9.54 -9.27 16.72
N PRO A 20 -10.67 -9.97 16.97
CA PRO A 20 -11.94 -9.65 16.32
C PRO A 20 -12.54 -8.30 16.75
N THR A 21 -12.03 -7.69 17.82
CA THR A 21 -12.47 -6.37 18.30
C THR A 21 -11.76 -5.22 17.61
N ILE A 22 -10.68 -5.50 16.87
CA ILE A 22 -9.87 -4.51 16.18
C ILE A 22 -10.20 -4.54 14.69
N THR A 23 -10.36 -3.36 14.11
CA THR A 23 -10.51 -3.19 12.66
C THR A 23 -9.21 -2.62 12.10
N MET A 24 -8.61 -3.30 11.12
CA MET A 24 -7.41 -2.79 10.45
C MET A 24 -7.67 -2.47 8.99
N MET A 25 -7.02 -1.42 8.49
CA MET A 25 -7.00 -1.07 7.07
C MET A 25 -5.55 -0.87 6.65
N ILE A 26 -5.08 -1.70 5.72
CA ILE A 26 -3.69 -1.71 5.27
C ILE A 26 -3.66 -1.48 3.75
N THR A 27 -2.87 -0.49 3.34
CA THR A 27 -2.65 -0.16 1.93
C THR A 27 -1.15 -0.19 1.65
N LEU A 28 -0.72 -1.04 0.72
CA LEU A 28 0.67 -1.13 0.28
C LEU A 28 0.84 -0.63 -1.16
N ASP A 29 1.97 0.02 -1.42
CA ASP A 29 2.38 0.35 -2.79
C ASP A 29 2.70 -0.93 -3.59
N ARG A 30 2.20 -0.99 -4.83
CA ARG A 30 2.32 -2.15 -5.72
C ARG A 30 3.77 -2.46 -6.06
N SER A 31 4.60 -1.45 -6.27
CA SER A 31 5.99 -1.66 -6.68
C SER A 31 6.79 -2.31 -5.55
N GLN A 32 6.55 -1.90 -4.31
CA GLN A 32 7.24 -2.42 -3.13
C GLN A 32 6.66 -3.76 -2.66
N ALA A 33 5.34 -3.91 -2.66
CA ALA A 33 4.69 -5.20 -2.38
C ALA A 33 5.10 -6.32 -3.34
N GLY A 34 5.67 -5.99 -4.50
CA GLY A 34 6.25 -6.92 -5.46
C GLY A 34 7.66 -7.42 -5.12
N GLY A 35 8.31 -6.86 -4.10
CA GLY A 35 9.65 -7.23 -3.65
C GLY A 35 9.73 -8.66 -3.09
N VAL A 36 10.95 -9.22 -3.01
CA VAL A 36 11.16 -10.63 -2.62
C VAL A 36 10.83 -10.86 -1.14
N ASN A 37 11.10 -9.89 -0.28
CA ASN A 37 10.85 -10.01 1.17
C ASN A 37 9.37 -9.78 1.45
N GLU A 38 8.80 -8.76 0.83
CA GLU A 38 7.40 -8.37 0.93
C GLU A 38 6.48 -9.48 0.43
N LYS A 39 6.80 -10.11 -0.71
CA LYS A 39 6.06 -11.29 -1.18
C LYS A 39 6.04 -12.44 -0.18
N LYS A 40 7.12 -12.65 0.58
CA LYS A 40 7.17 -13.71 1.60
C LYS A 40 6.29 -13.36 2.79
N LEU A 41 6.34 -12.11 3.26
CA LEU A 41 5.46 -11.62 4.33
C LEU A 41 3.99 -11.75 3.90
N LEU A 42 3.63 -11.22 2.73
CA LEU A 42 2.27 -11.31 2.21
C LEU A 42 1.79 -12.75 2.02
N ALA A 43 2.65 -13.65 1.52
CA ALA A 43 2.30 -15.07 1.39
C ALA A 43 2.08 -15.74 2.75
N SER A 44 2.92 -15.42 3.74
CA SER A 44 2.75 -15.85 5.13
C SER A 44 1.43 -15.33 5.71
N ASP A 45 1.12 -14.05 5.52
CA ASP A 45 -0.09 -13.44 6.04
C ASP A 45 -1.32 -14.08 5.39
N ILE A 46 -1.36 -14.21 4.05
CA ILE A 46 -2.44 -14.92 3.35
C ILE A 46 -2.64 -16.33 3.92
N ALA A 47 -1.56 -17.07 4.20
CA ALA A 47 -1.64 -18.40 4.80
C ALA A 47 -2.19 -18.38 6.23
N LYS A 48 -1.90 -17.33 7.01
CA LYS A 48 -2.48 -17.08 8.35
C LYS A 48 -3.97 -16.66 8.28
N ASN A 49 -4.51 -16.40 7.09
CA ASN A 49 -5.92 -16.10 6.80
C ASN A 49 -6.49 -14.82 7.45
N PRO A 50 -5.93 -13.62 7.17
CA PRO A 50 -6.40 -12.33 7.67
C PRO A 50 -7.84 -12.02 7.24
N VAL A 51 -8.34 -12.65 6.17
CA VAL A 51 -9.71 -12.47 5.65
C VAL A 51 -10.76 -13.07 6.59
N LYS A 52 -10.39 -13.99 7.50
CA LYS A 52 -11.25 -14.39 8.61
C LYS A 52 -11.40 -13.31 9.68
N PHE A 53 -10.62 -12.24 9.60
CA PHE A 53 -10.57 -11.19 10.60
C PHE A 53 -10.99 -9.85 9.99
N ASN A 54 -11.33 -8.89 10.84
CA ASN A 54 -11.91 -7.59 10.48
C ASN A 54 -10.84 -6.63 9.89
N THR A 55 -10.07 -7.13 8.92
CA THR A 55 -8.91 -6.47 8.32
C THR A 55 -9.11 -6.29 6.81
N TYR A 56 -8.94 -5.06 6.34
CA TYR A 56 -9.10 -4.68 4.94
C TYR A 56 -7.74 -4.40 4.32
N PHE A 57 -7.36 -5.20 3.33
CA PHE A 57 -6.06 -5.13 2.69
C PHE A 57 -6.19 -4.71 1.22
N ALA A 58 -5.37 -3.75 0.79
CA ALA A 58 -5.28 -3.33 -0.61
C ALA A 58 -3.81 -3.16 -1.04
N ILE A 59 -3.50 -3.63 -2.25
CA ILE A 59 -2.21 -3.38 -2.92
C ILE A 59 -2.52 -2.58 -4.17
N GLY A 60 -1.92 -1.41 -4.31
CA GLY A 60 -2.19 -0.52 -5.43
C GLY A 60 -1.14 0.55 -5.57
N GLU A 61 -1.45 1.53 -6.39
CA GLU A 61 -0.58 2.66 -6.72
C GLU A 61 -1.43 3.94 -6.66
N SER A 62 -0.83 5.10 -6.83
CA SER A 62 -1.56 6.37 -6.83
C SER A 62 -2.64 6.41 -7.91
N LEU A 63 -3.56 7.38 -7.80
CA LEU A 63 -4.62 7.59 -8.80
C LEU A 63 -4.09 7.75 -10.23
N THR A 64 -2.88 8.29 -10.38
CA THR A 64 -2.21 8.56 -11.66
C THR A 64 -1.26 7.43 -12.09
N HIS A 65 -1.39 6.25 -11.48
CA HIS A 65 -0.53 5.10 -11.74
C HIS A 65 0.96 5.36 -11.47
N GLN A 66 1.25 6.18 -10.45
CA GLN A 66 2.59 6.39 -9.91
C GLN A 66 2.70 5.73 -8.54
N ILE A 67 3.91 5.66 -7.98
CA ILE A 67 4.09 5.12 -6.63
C ILE A 67 3.21 5.86 -5.60
N SER A 68 2.58 5.11 -4.70
CA SER A 68 2.01 5.65 -3.46
C SER A 68 3.15 5.78 -2.44
N HIS A 69 3.64 7.01 -2.27
CA HIS A 69 4.83 7.27 -1.45
C HIS A 69 4.51 7.54 0.03
N THR A 70 3.23 7.47 0.40
CA THR A 70 2.72 7.73 1.75
C THR A 70 3.21 6.68 2.74
N LYS A 71 3.75 7.16 3.86
CA LYS A 71 4.27 6.36 4.96
C LYS A 71 3.71 6.93 6.25
N GLY A 72 2.80 6.18 6.86
CA GLY A 72 2.13 6.62 8.06
C GLY A 72 0.96 5.74 8.44
N PHE A 73 0.34 6.10 9.55
CA PHE A 73 -0.79 5.40 10.14
C PHE A 73 -1.67 6.36 10.94
N VAL A 74 -2.89 5.91 11.23
CA VAL A 74 -3.77 6.47 12.26
C VAL A 74 -4.29 5.30 13.10
N ALA A 75 -4.21 5.43 14.42
CA ALA A 75 -4.71 4.47 15.40
C ALA A 75 -5.85 5.10 16.23
N ASP A 76 -6.99 4.41 16.28
CA ASP A 76 -8.19 4.76 17.04
C ASP A 76 -8.75 6.18 16.82
N GLY A 77 -8.33 6.87 15.76
CA GLY A 77 -8.62 8.29 15.57
C GLY A 77 -8.02 9.20 16.66
N LYS A 78 -7.00 8.72 17.39
CA LYS A 78 -6.39 9.42 18.53
C LYS A 78 -4.91 9.73 18.34
N VAL A 79 -4.19 8.90 17.60
CA VAL A 79 -2.77 9.07 17.32
C VAL A 79 -2.55 8.83 15.84
N GLY A 80 -1.85 9.76 15.19
CA GLY A 80 -1.38 9.59 13.83
C GLY A 80 0.12 9.76 13.75
N GLY A 81 0.69 9.19 12.70
CA GLY A 81 2.08 9.44 12.35
C GLY A 81 2.26 9.45 10.84
N GLU A 82 3.03 10.42 10.34
CA GLU A 82 3.48 10.48 8.95
C GLU A 82 4.95 10.93 8.89
N GLY A 83 5.70 10.43 7.91
CA GLY A 83 7.07 10.86 7.68
C GLY A 83 7.75 10.13 6.52
N SER A 84 9.08 10.09 6.55
CA SER A 84 9.89 9.36 5.57
C SER A 84 10.23 7.92 5.97
N VAL A 85 9.89 7.51 7.21
CA VAL A 85 10.15 6.16 7.74
C VAL A 85 9.34 5.12 6.98
N ASN A 86 10.04 4.21 6.29
CA ASN A 86 9.44 2.95 5.86
C ASN A 86 9.42 1.97 7.03
N TRP A 87 8.40 1.12 7.09
CA TRP A 87 8.30 -0.01 8.02
C TRP A 87 9.15 -1.18 7.51
N SER A 88 10.45 -0.95 7.54
CA SER A 88 11.47 -1.80 6.93
C SER A 88 12.71 -1.79 7.80
N ALA A 89 13.52 -2.85 7.72
CA ALA A 89 14.72 -2.97 8.56
C ALA A 89 15.69 -1.78 8.41
N ALA A 90 15.79 -1.19 7.21
CA ALA A 90 16.61 0.00 6.97
C ALA A 90 15.90 1.32 7.33
N GLY A 91 14.57 1.29 7.37
CA GLY A 91 13.71 2.47 7.51
C GLY A 91 13.43 2.85 8.96
N GLU A 92 13.27 1.88 9.85
CA GLU A 92 12.98 2.11 11.27
C GLU A 92 14.17 2.71 12.01
N GLY A 93 15.39 2.31 11.64
CA GLY A 93 16.62 2.82 12.23
C GLY A 93 16.80 2.43 13.70
N THR A 94 18.07 2.33 14.11
CA THR A 94 18.58 2.12 15.47
C THR A 94 17.69 1.36 16.47
N PHE A 95 17.79 0.03 16.51
CA PHE A 95 17.69 -0.65 17.80
C PHE A 95 18.97 -0.40 18.60
N VAL A 96 18.82 -0.04 19.86
CA VAL A 96 19.93 0.11 20.80
C VAL A 96 20.20 -1.26 21.39
N THR A 97 21.27 -1.93 20.95
CA THR A 97 21.89 -2.94 21.81
C THR A 97 22.46 -2.18 23.00
N PRO A 98 22.36 -2.65 24.26
CA PRO A 98 22.84 -1.88 25.40
C PRO A 98 24.23 -1.27 25.17
N GLY A 99 24.29 0.06 25.04
CA GLY A 99 25.52 0.82 24.83
C GLY A 99 26.05 0.93 23.39
N VAL A 100 25.42 0.32 22.38
CA VAL A 100 25.85 0.42 20.97
C VAL A 100 24.63 0.61 20.04
N ALA A 101 24.66 1.68 19.26
CA ALA A 101 23.72 1.87 18.16
C ALA A 101 23.94 0.78 17.09
N GLY A 102 22.93 -0.05 16.86
CA GLY A 102 22.97 -1.11 15.85
C GLY A 102 23.75 -2.37 16.26
N GLY A 103 23.59 -3.43 15.45
CA GLY A 103 24.30 -4.71 15.53
C GLY A 103 25.02 -5.07 14.22
N PRO A 104 25.63 -6.26 14.11
CA PRO A 104 26.28 -6.69 12.87
C PRO A 104 25.34 -6.60 11.66
N GLY A 105 25.76 -5.90 10.59
CA GLY A 105 24.94 -5.71 9.39
C GLY A 105 23.93 -4.56 9.45
N TYR A 106 24.01 -3.70 10.47
CA TYR A 106 23.16 -2.53 10.64
C TYR A 106 23.15 -1.61 9.41
N LYS A 107 21.94 -1.29 8.95
CA LYS A 107 21.66 -0.26 7.94
C LYS A 107 20.59 0.64 8.52
N ALA A 108 20.82 1.94 8.54
CA ALA A 108 19.80 2.91 8.88
C ALA A 108 19.82 4.07 7.92
N GLN A 109 18.63 4.49 7.54
CA GLN A 109 18.40 5.70 6.78
C GLN A 109 18.12 6.85 7.73
N ASN A 110 18.53 8.06 7.34
CA ASN A 110 18.13 9.27 8.03
C ASN A 110 16.66 9.56 7.70
N ASN A 111 15.77 8.97 8.48
CA ASN A 111 14.33 9.13 8.31
C ASN A 111 13.76 9.96 9.46
N THR A 112 12.66 10.65 9.16
CA THR A 112 11.88 11.38 10.16
C THR A 112 10.50 10.76 10.25
N GLN A 113 9.96 10.76 11.46
CA GLN A 113 8.60 10.36 11.74
C GLN A 113 8.04 11.41 12.68
N THR A 114 7.00 12.11 12.25
CA THR A 114 6.24 12.99 13.13
C THR A 114 5.11 12.17 13.72
N ILE A 115 4.93 12.24 15.03
CA ILE A 115 3.76 11.71 15.73
C ILE A 115 2.91 12.89 16.16
N PHE A 116 1.61 12.79 15.92
CA PHE A 116 0.66 13.85 16.23
C PHE A 116 -0.62 13.29 16.86
N THR A 117 -1.20 14.08 17.76
CA THR A 117 -2.44 13.76 18.49
C THR A 117 -3.50 14.85 18.31
N ASP A 118 -3.22 15.85 17.47
CA ASP A 118 -4.17 16.91 17.13
C ASP A 118 -5.34 16.33 16.30
N PRO A 119 -6.60 16.48 16.75
CA PRO A 119 -7.75 15.90 16.07
C PRO A 119 -7.92 16.36 14.62
N ASP A 120 -7.60 17.61 14.30
CA ASP A 120 -7.76 18.14 12.94
C ASP A 120 -6.78 17.47 11.97
N THR A 121 -5.53 17.33 12.38
CA THR A 121 -4.47 16.65 11.62
C THR A 121 -4.78 15.17 11.47
N ILE A 122 -5.25 14.52 12.55
CA ILE A 122 -5.69 13.11 12.50
C ILE A 122 -6.81 12.92 11.48
N ASN A 123 -7.85 13.74 11.55
CA ASN A 123 -9.01 13.60 10.67
C ASN A 123 -8.63 13.81 9.20
N ARG A 124 -7.78 14.80 8.90
CA ARG A 124 -7.28 15.05 7.54
C ARG A 124 -6.45 13.87 7.03
N PHE A 125 -5.49 13.42 7.82
CA PHE A 125 -4.61 12.34 7.40
C PHE A 125 -5.34 11.00 7.28
N GLN A 126 -6.24 10.68 8.21
CA GLN A 126 -7.10 9.49 8.11
C GLN A 126 -7.96 9.52 6.85
N THR A 127 -8.50 10.69 6.48
CA THR A 127 -9.28 10.85 5.23
C THR A 127 -8.43 10.56 4.00
N GLU A 128 -7.18 11.03 3.98
CA GLU A 128 -6.23 10.73 2.89
C GLU A 128 -5.93 9.23 2.81
N LEU A 129 -5.61 8.59 3.95
CA LEU A 129 -5.34 7.15 4.00
C LEU A 129 -6.54 6.32 3.51
N ILE A 130 -7.77 6.71 3.84
CA ILE A 130 -9.00 6.08 3.34
C ILE A 130 -9.13 6.29 1.82
N ALA A 131 -8.89 7.51 1.33
CA ALA A 131 -8.98 7.81 -0.10
C ALA A 131 -7.97 6.97 -0.92
N GLU A 132 -6.71 6.90 -0.46
CA GLU A 132 -5.67 6.06 -1.06
C GLU A 132 -6.05 4.58 -1.04
N HIS A 133 -6.58 4.08 0.08
CA HIS A 133 -7.05 2.70 0.17
C HIS A 133 -8.15 2.39 -0.85
N MET A 134 -9.12 3.30 -1.00
CA MET A 134 -10.22 3.12 -1.95
C MET A 134 -9.75 3.16 -3.41
N ILE A 135 -8.75 4.00 -3.73
CA ILE A 135 -8.09 4.02 -5.04
C ILE A 135 -7.41 2.66 -5.30
N ALA A 136 -6.58 2.19 -4.37
CA ALA A 136 -5.88 0.91 -4.51
C ALA A 136 -6.86 -0.27 -4.66
N LYS A 137 -7.93 -0.30 -3.86
CA LYS A 137 -8.99 -1.30 -3.94
C LYS A 137 -9.72 -1.26 -5.30
N GLY A 138 -9.98 -0.07 -5.84
CA GLY A 138 -10.59 0.12 -7.15
C GLY A 138 -9.72 -0.41 -8.31
N GLN A 139 -8.40 -0.36 -8.15
CA GLN A 139 -7.45 -0.93 -9.12
C GLN A 139 -7.37 -2.46 -9.08
N ALA A 140 -7.69 -3.07 -7.94
CA ALA A 140 -7.71 -4.53 -7.76
C ALA A 140 -9.02 -5.19 -8.26
N ALA A 141 -10.10 -4.41 -8.45
CA ALA A 141 -11.32 -4.92 -9.06
C ALA A 141 -11.04 -5.30 -10.52
N PRO A 142 -11.52 -6.46 -11.01
CA PRO A 142 -11.40 -6.79 -12.42
C PRO A 142 -12.03 -5.66 -13.24
N ALA A 143 -11.34 -5.20 -14.27
CA ALA A 143 -11.86 -4.22 -15.23
C ALA A 143 -13.03 -4.82 -16.04
N THR A 144 -14.14 -5.12 -15.39
CA THR A 144 -15.40 -5.46 -16.04
C THR A 144 -16.03 -4.16 -16.50
N GLY A 145 -15.60 -3.71 -17.68
CA GLY A 145 -16.31 -2.68 -18.44
C GLY A 145 -15.37 -1.70 -19.13
N THR A 146 -15.40 -1.75 -20.46
CA THR A 146 -15.06 -0.69 -21.44
C THR A 146 -13.71 -0.68 -22.16
N ALA A 147 -12.70 -1.48 -21.80
CA ALA A 147 -11.49 -1.56 -22.65
C ALA A 147 -11.69 -2.40 -23.93
N ALA A 148 -12.54 -3.43 -23.90
CA ALA A 148 -12.79 -4.30 -25.06
C ALA A 148 -13.69 -3.66 -26.14
N ALA A 149 -14.40 -2.57 -25.84
CA ALA A 149 -15.30 -1.90 -26.79
C ALA A 149 -14.55 -0.97 -27.76
N LYS A 150 -13.42 -0.38 -27.35
CA LYS A 150 -12.63 0.52 -28.22
C LYS A 150 -11.82 -0.23 -29.28
N ALA A 151 -11.41 -1.48 -29.02
CA ALA A 151 -10.64 -2.27 -29.98
C ALA A 151 -11.47 -2.76 -31.19
N LYS A 152 -12.81 -2.87 -31.05
CA LYS A 152 -13.68 -3.33 -32.14
C LYS A 152 -14.15 -2.19 -33.06
N ALA A 153 -14.27 -0.96 -32.55
CA ALA A 153 -14.70 0.21 -33.32
C ALA A 153 -13.64 0.73 -34.31
N VAL A 154 -12.34 0.57 -33.99
CA VAL A 154 -11.24 1.00 -34.88
C VAL A 154 -11.04 0.06 -36.07
N LYS A 155 -11.37 -1.23 -35.94
CA LYS A 155 -11.26 -2.19 -37.05
C LYS A 155 -12.41 -2.11 -38.07
N SER A 156 -13.58 -1.57 -37.70
CA SER A 156 -14.71 -1.44 -38.63
C SER A 156 -14.67 -0.17 -39.48
N SER A 157 -13.97 0.89 -39.05
CA SER A 157 -13.87 2.15 -39.81
C SER A 157 -12.78 2.13 -40.89
N ALA A 158 -11.76 1.29 -40.75
CA ALA A 158 -10.65 1.21 -41.70
C ALA A 158 -10.97 0.44 -43.01
N LYS A 159 -12.12 -0.25 -43.11
CA LYS A 159 -12.47 -1.06 -44.29
C LYS A 159 -13.40 -0.35 -45.30
N LYS A 160 -13.81 0.91 -45.06
CA LYS A 160 -14.88 1.56 -45.84
C LYS A 160 -14.45 2.67 -46.81
N THR A 161 -13.14 2.96 -46.97
CA THR A 161 -12.67 4.11 -47.78
C THR A 161 -11.84 3.76 -49.02
N SER A 162 -11.76 2.51 -49.46
CA SER A 162 -11.04 2.14 -50.69
C SER A 162 -11.95 1.53 -51.77
N SER A 163 -12.90 2.30 -52.32
CA SER A 163 -13.44 2.02 -53.65
C SER A 163 -14.21 3.21 -54.25
N LYS A 164 -13.49 4.21 -54.80
CA LYS A 164 -14.00 5.02 -55.92
C LYS A 164 -12.90 5.87 -56.56
N ALA A 165 -12.26 5.33 -57.60
CA ALA A 165 -11.60 6.11 -58.65
C ALA A 165 -11.31 5.18 -59.84
N ALA A 166 -12.24 5.12 -60.81
CA ALA A 166 -11.96 4.66 -62.17
C ALA A 166 -13.13 5.05 -63.09
N ARG A 167 -12.96 6.19 -63.77
CA ARG A 167 -13.35 6.54 -65.15
C ARG A 167 -13.67 8.02 -65.27
#